data_AF-A0A934UK44-F1
#
_entry.id   AF-A0A934UK44-F1
#
_cell.length_a   1.000
_cell.length_b   1.000
_cell.length_c   1.000
_cell.angle_alpha   90.00
_cell.angle_beta   90.00
_cell.angle_gamma   90.00
#
_symmetry.space_group_name_H-M   'P 1'
#
loop_
_entity.id
_entity.type
_entity.pdbx_description
1 polymer ?
#
loop_
_entity_poly.entity_id
_entity_poly.type
_entity_poly.pdbx_seq_one_letter_code
_entity_poly.pdbx_strand_id
1 'polypeptide(L)'
;MQQIFNFLIRNSYRILFLLLLGLSLGLTIQSHSFHKSRIISSANFLTGNVYEKINDVNEYLNLRSQNEQLALENARLKSLVFNIKDTLQIPNLDSIKGVNPADIIVTKVIHNSYNVHENYITIGDGAKKGIKADMGVINSQGIIGIVDDISPNYATVVSILNIKSRINAKIKKSNHFGSLIWNGKSTGFVQLIDVPRLASVRKGDTIVTGGQSVIFPENINIGTIDKIFIDPKTNYYTLNVRLFNDMTNLGHVYVIKSKDREELINLENKQKDE
;
A
#
# COMPACT_ATOMS: atom_id res chain seq x y z
N MET A 1 38.96 6.13 -40.67
CA MET A 1 38.30 4.81 -40.56
C MET A 1 39.26 3.69 -40.09
N GLN A 2 40.48 3.58 -40.63
CA GLN A 2 41.43 2.50 -40.26
C GLN A 2 41.94 2.57 -38.80
N GLN A 3 42.04 3.76 -38.20
CA GLN A 3 42.51 3.90 -36.81
C GLN A 3 41.51 3.36 -35.77
N ILE A 4 40.20 3.47 -36.03
CA ILE A 4 39.15 2.91 -35.17
C ILE A 4 39.16 1.37 -35.26
N PHE A 5 39.35 0.84 -36.47
CA PHE A 5 39.45 -0.61 -36.69
C PHE A 5 40.71 -1.20 -36.04
N ASN A 6 41.86 -0.51 -36.14
CA ASN A 6 43.09 -0.92 -35.47
C ASN A 6 42.99 -0.82 -33.94
N PHE A 7 42.24 0.14 -33.40
CA PHE A 7 41.95 0.23 -31.98
C PHE A 7 41.10 -0.95 -31.49
N LEU A 8 40.05 -1.30 -32.24
CA LEU A 8 39.18 -2.47 -31.97
C LEU A 8 39.96 -3.79 -32.01
N ILE A 9 40.83 -3.98 -33.00
CA ILE A 9 41.64 -5.20 -33.12
C ILE A 9 42.69 -5.28 -32.01
N ARG A 10 43.39 -4.17 -31.71
CA ARG A 10 44.43 -4.12 -30.68
C ARG A 10 43.90 -4.40 -29.28
N ASN A 11 42.64 -4.02 -29.02
CA ASN A 11 41.99 -4.17 -27.72
C ASN A 11 40.90 -5.26 -27.70
N SER A 12 40.89 -6.13 -28.72
CA SER A 12 39.83 -7.11 -28.99
C SER A 12 39.52 -8.00 -27.78
N TYR A 13 40.53 -8.52 -27.10
CA TYR A 13 40.36 -9.36 -25.91
C TYR A 13 39.74 -8.60 -24.72
N ARG A 14 40.08 -7.31 -24.51
CA ARG A 14 39.50 -6.49 -23.43
C ARG A 14 38.06 -6.11 -23.72
N ILE A 15 37.76 -5.80 -24.98
CA ILE A 15 36.40 -5.46 -25.43
C ILE A 15 35.51 -6.71 -25.34
N LEU A 16 36.02 -7.87 -25.78
CA LEU A 16 35.32 -9.14 -25.66
C LEU A 16 35.07 -9.51 -24.19
N PHE A 17 36.07 -9.34 -23.32
CA PHE A 17 35.90 -9.54 -21.88
C PHE A 17 34.83 -8.63 -21.29
N LEU A 18 34.84 -7.33 -21.60
CA LEU A 18 33.83 -6.38 -21.12
C LEU A 18 32.42 -6.70 -21.65
N LEU A 19 32.31 -7.14 -22.89
CA LEU A 19 31.04 -7.56 -23.48
C LEU A 19 30.51 -8.83 -22.79
N LEU A 20 31.35 -9.85 -22.63
CA LEU A 20 30.99 -11.09 -21.95
C LEU A 20 30.68 -10.88 -20.47
N LEU A 21 31.41 -9.98 -19.80
CA LEU A 21 31.15 -9.57 -18.42
C LEU A 21 29.79 -8.87 -18.31
N GLY A 22 29.48 -7.94 -19.22
CA GLY A 22 28.19 -7.27 -19.28
C GLY A 22 27.03 -8.24 -19.54
N LEU A 23 27.24 -9.20 -20.46
CA LEU A 23 26.26 -10.24 -20.77
C LEU A 23 26.02 -11.17 -19.58
N SER A 24 27.10 -11.58 -18.89
CA SER A 24 27.06 -12.41 -17.68
C SER A 24 26.34 -11.70 -16.53
N LEU A 25 26.65 -10.43 -16.28
CA LEU A 25 25.95 -9.62 -15.29
C LEU A 25 24.47 -9.45 -15.65
N GLY A 26 24.16 -9.20 -16.92
CA GLY A 26 22.77 -9.11 -17.41
C GLY A 26 21.98 -10.40 -17.18
N LEU A 27 22.56 -11.55 -17.54
CA LEU A 27 21.96 -12.87 -17.31
C LEU A 27 21.87 -13.22 -15.82
N THR A 28 22.81 -12.78 -14.99
CA THR A 28 22.78 -12.98 -13.54
C THR A 28 21.64 -12.17 -12.91
N ILE A 29 21.46 -10.91 -13.33
CA ILE A 29 20.36 -10.05 -12.90
C ILE A 29 19.01 -10.62 -13.35
N GLN A 30 18.94 -11.19 -14.55
CA GLN A 30 17.71 -11.77 -15.09
C GLN A 30 17.37 -13.15 -14.51
N SER A 31 18.37 -13.92 -14.03
CA SER A 31 18.17 -15.33 -13.63
C SER A 31 17.93 -15.59 -12.14
N HIS A 32 18.29 -14.69 -11.22
CA HIS A 32 18.18 -14.95 -9.77
C HIS A 32 17.19 -14.03 -9.04
N SER A 33 15.96 -14.53 -8.85
CA SER A 33 14.91 -13.91 -8.02
C SER A 33 15.15 -14.03 -6.50
N PHE A 34 16.24 -14.68 -6.04
CA PHE A 34 16.39 -15.10 -4.64
C PHE A 34 17.44 -14.35 -3.79
N HIS A 35 18.26 -13.45 -4.37
CA HIS A 35 19.23 -12.65 -3.60
C HIS A 35 18.91 -11.15 -3.53
N LYS A 36 17.62 -10.81 -3.63
CA LYS A 36 17.12 -9.46 -3.40
C LYS A 36 17.38 -8.96 -1.96
N SER A 37 17.41 -9.79 -0.93
CA SER A 37 17.35 -9.26 0.46
C SER A 37 18.65 -8.68 1.05
N ARG A 38 19.83 -8.83 0.42
CA ARG A 38 21.10 -8.29 0.96
C ARG A 38 21.87 -7.32 0.07
N ILE A 39 21.60 -7.27 -1.23
CA ILE A 39 22.25 -6.34 -2.18
C ILE A 39 21.36 -5.10 -2.46
N ILE A 40 20.09 -5.16 -2.06
CA ILE A 40 19.08 -4.13 -2.34
C ILE A 40 19.22 -2.84 -1.52
N SER A 41 19.94 -2.83 -0.40
CA SER A 41 20.06 -1.60 0.40
C SER A 41 20.76 -0.46 -0.37
N SER A 42 21.74 -0.79 -1.21
CA SER A 42 22.45 0.18 -2.06
C SER A 42 21.73 0.45 -3.39
N ALA A 43 21.09 -0.57 -3.97
CA ALA A 43 20.34 -0.44 -5.22
C ALA A 43 19.03 0.36 -5.05
N ASN A 44 18.40 0.29 -3.87
CA ASN A 44 17.20 1.08 -3.55
C ASN A 44 17.49 2.58 -3.44
N PHE A 45 18.68 2.99 -2.98
CA PHE A 45 19.04 4.41 -2.91
C PHE A 45 19.20 5.03 -4.30
N LEU A 46 19.92 4.34 -5.21
CA LEU A 46 20.12 4.82 -6.59
C LEU A 46 18.82 4.78 -7.41
N THR A 47 18.02 3.74 -7.22
CA THR A 47 16.74 3.59 -7.90
C THR A 47 15.71 4.60 -7.38
N GLY A 48 15.71 4.89 -6.08
CA GLY A 48 14.85 5.89 -5.45
C GLY A 48 15.06 7.29 -6.03
N ASN A 49 16.31 7.75 -6.14
CA ASN A 49 16.62 9.10 -6.64
C ASN A 49 16.27 9.28 -8.13
N VAL A 50 16.36 8.22 -8.94
CA VAL A 50 15.95 8.26 -10.36
C VAL A 50 14.43 8.35 -10.47
N TYR A 51 13.70 7.56 -9.67
CA TYR A 51 12.24 7.65 -9.65
C TYR A 51 11.73 8.97 -9.07
N GLU A 52 12.42 9.54 -8.08
CA GLU A 52 12.10 10.84 -7.50
C GLU A 52 12.10 11.94 -8.58
N LYS A 53 13.16 12.02 -9.40
CA LYS A 53 13.23 12.97 -10.52
C LYS A 53 12.13 12.78 -11.57
N ILE A 54 11.75 11.53 -11.87
CA ILE A 54 10.64 11.24 -12.79
C ILE A 54 9.31 11.69 -12.18
N ASN A 55 9.16 11.50 -10.87
CA ASN A 55 7.97 11.89 -10.11
C ASN A 55 7.81 13.42 -10.06
N ASP A 56 8.90 14.19 -9.95
CA ASP A 56 8.86 15.66 -9.93
C ASP A 56 8.31 16.23 -11.25
N VAL A 57 8.69 15.64 -12.39
CA VAL A 57 8.18 16.06 -13.71
C VAL A 57 6.70 15.71 -13.85
N ASN A 58 6.31 14.50 -13.45
CA ASN A 58 4.90 14.07 -13.48
C ASN A 58 4.02 14.91 -12.51
N GLU A 59 4.57 15.33 -11.37
CA GLU A 59 3.88 16.19 -10.41
C GLU A 59 3.58 17.56 -11.00
N TYR A 60 4.56 18.17 -11.68
CA TYR A 60 4.34 19.45 -12.35
C TYR A 60 3.22 19.37 -13.38
N LEU A 61 3.14 18.28 -14.14
CA LEU A 61 2.08 18.06 -15.13
C LEU A 61 0.70 17.81 -14.47
N ASN A 62 0.67 17.15 -13.31
CA ASN A 62 -0.56 16.81 -12.59
C ASN A 62 -1.03 17.89 -11.59
N LEU A 63 -0.27 18.97 -11.43
CA LEU A 63 -0.51 20.01 -10.41
C LEU A 63 -1.92 20.61 -10.48
N ARG A 64 -2.46 20.80 -11.69
CA ARG A 64 -3.84 21.29 -11.87
C ARG A 64 -4.86 20.33 -11.27
N SER A 65 -4.76 19.04 -11.60
CA SER A 65 -5.68 18.01 -11.09
C SER A 65 -5.58 17.85 -9.57
N GLN A 66 -4.36 17.91 -9.02
CA GLN A 66 -4.17 17.85 -7.57
C GLN A 66 -4.76 19.07 -6.86
N ASN A 67 -4.60 20.27 -7.43
CA ASN A 67 -5.18 21.49 -6.88
C ASN A 67 -6.72 21.47 -6.93
N GLU A 68 -7.32 20.96 -8.01
CA GLU A 68 -8.77 20.74 -8.07
C GLU A 68 -9.25 19.74 -7.01
N GLN A 69 -8.55 18.61 -6.83
CA GLN A 69 -8.87 17.65 -5.77
C GLN A 69 -8.74 18.27 -4.37
N LEU A 70 -7.68 19.05 -4.12
CA LEU A 70 -7.49 19.77 -2.87
C LEU A 70 -8.57 20.82 -2.64
N ALA A 71 -9.01 21.51 -3.69
CA ALA A 71 -10.10 22.48 -3.61
C ALA A 71 -11.44 21.81 -3.29
N LEU A 72 -11.73 20.66 -3.91
CA LEU A 72 -12.91 19.84 -3.62
C LEU A 72 -12.88 19.28 -2.20
N GLU A 73 -11.74 18.76 -1.75
CA GLU A 73 -11.60 18.24 -0.38
C GLU A 73 -11.72 19.37 0.65
N ASN A 74 -11.13 20.54 0.38
CA ASN A 74 -11.34 21.73 1.22
C ASN A 74 -12.81 22.16 1.25
N ALA A 75 -13.50 22.14 0.12
CA ALA A 75 -14.93 22.46 0.07
C ALA A 75 -15.75 21.45 0.88
N ARG A 76 -15.42 20.15 0.81
CA ARG A 76 -16.04 19.07 1.60
C ARG A 76 -15.77 19.24 3.09
N LEU A 77 -14.52 19.45 3.50
CA LEU A 77 -14.13 19.67 4.90
C LEU A 77 -14.82 20.92 5.46
N LYS A 78 -14.83 22.02 4.69
CA LYS A 78 -15.57 23.23 5.05
C LYS A 78 -17.06 22.97 5.15
N SER A 79 -17.66 22.21 4.24
CA SER A 79 -19.07 21.82 4.33
C SER A 79 -19.37 21.00 5.57
N LEU A 80 -18.49 20.08 5.97
CA LEU A 80 -18.63 19.34 7.21
C LEU A 80 -18.59 20.29 8.42
N VAL A 81 -17.64 21.23 8.46
CA VAL A 81 -17.54 22.24 9.53
C VAL A 81 -18.77 23.17 9.56
N PHE A 82 -19.22 23.66 8.42
CA PHE A 82 -20.33 24.62 8.33
C PHE A 82 -21.71 24.00 8.53
N ASN A 83 -21.88 22.70 8.23
CA ASN A 83 -23.11 21.97 8.51
C ASN A 83 -23.21 21.49 9.97
N ILE A 84 -22.15 21.68 10.78
CA ILE A 84 -22.20 21.51 12.24
C ILE A 84 -22.66 22.84 12.84
N LYS A 85 -23.90 23.22 12.56
CA LYS A 85 -24.58 24.32 13.23
C LYS A 85 -25.62 23.78 14.21
N ASP A 86 -25.39 24.11 15.48
CA ASP A 86 -26.39 24.31 16.53
C ASP A 86 -27.15 23.13 17.13
N THR A 87 -26.72 21.88 16.99
CA THR A 87 -27.27 20.82 17.86
C THR A 87 -26.21 19.88 18.39
N LEU A 88 -25.99 20.01 19.70
CA LEU A 88 -25.31 19.09 20.60
C LEU A 88 -23.77 19.17 20.54
N GLN A 89 -23.21 19.27 21.75
CA GLN A 89 -21.80 19.18 22.12
C GLN A 89 -20.94 18.64 20.99
N ILE A 90 -20.00 19.46 20.52
CA ILE A 90 -18.92 19.06 19.61
C ILE A 90 -18.46 17.67 20.07
N PRO A 91 -18.84 16.56 19.41
CA PRO A 91 -18.05 15.37 19.58
C PRO A 91 -16.76 15.76 18.91
N ASN A 92 -15.69 15.91 19.70
CA ASN A 92 -14.35 16.26 19.20
C ASN A 92 -14.22 15.64 17.80
N LEU A 93 -14.18 16.49 16.78
CA LEU A 93 -13.86 16.10 15.39
C LEU A 93 -12.38 15.70 15.31
N ASP A 94 -11.81 15.25 16.42
CA ASP A 94 -10.54 14.60 16.46
C ASP A 94 -10.77 13.18 15.99
N SER A 95 -10.00 12.87 14.96
CA SER A 95 -9.64 11.51 14.63
C SER A 95 -10.72 10.77 13.84
N ILE A 96 -10.28 10.12 12.77
CA ILE A 96 -10.76 8.76 12.50
C ILE A 96 -10.86 8.07 13.87
N LYS A 97 -12.05 7.72 14.37
CA LYS A 97 -12.25 7.25 15.76
C LYS A 97 -11.07 6.35 16.20
N GLY A 98 -10.22 6.86 17.08
CA GLY A 98 -9.02 6.14 17.59
C GLY A 98 -7.64 6.55 17.02
N VAL A 99 -7.52 7.50 16.08
CA VAL A 99 -6.23 7.95 15.52
C VAL A 99 -6.01 9.44 15.65
N ASN A 100 -5.19 9.87 16.61
CA ASN A 100 -4.87 11.29 16.77
C ASN A 100 -4.17 11.84 15.53
N PRO A 101 -4.41 13.10 15.13
CA PRO A 101 -3.71 13.75 14.01
C PRO A 101 -2.18 13.69 14.13
N ALA A 102 -1.65 13.68 15.36
CA ALA A 102 -0.22 13.56 15.65
C ALA A 102 0.39 12.18 15.29
N ASP A 103 -0.45 11.16 15.09
CA ASP A 103 -0.05 9.78 14.80
C ASP A 103 -0.06 9.48 13.29
N ILE A 104 -0.28 10.50 12.46
CA ILE A 104 -0.36 10.38 11.01
C ILE A 104 0.90 10.99 10.37
N ILE A 105 1.60 10.22 9.56
CA ILE A 105 2.72 10.70 8.74
C ILE A 105 2.23 10.83 7.30
N VAL A 106 2.28 12.05 6.76
CA VAL A 106 1.99 12.29 5.33
C VAL A 106 3.24 12.00 4.51
N THR A 107 3.08 11.21 3.46
CA THR A 107 4.15 10.85 2.53
C THR A 107 3.65 10.71 1.10
N LYS A 108 4.56 10.72 0.13
CA LYS A 108 4.26 10.62 -1.30
C LYS A 108 4.62 9.23 -1.82
N VAL A 109 3.81 8.69 -2.72
CA VAL A 109 4.16 7.50 -3.49
C VAL A 109 5.17 7.88 -4.57
N ILE A 110 6.32 7.20 -4.56
CA ILE A 110 7.40 7.36 -5.54
C ILE A 110 7.28 6.30 -6.63
N HIS A 111 6.91 5.09 -6.24
CA HIS A 111 6.76 3.98 -7.15
C HIS A 111 5.55 3.14 -6.75
N ASN A 112 4.79 2.71 -7.75
CA ASN A 112 3.62 1.86 -7.56
C ASN A 112 3.65 0.72 -8.56
N SER A 113 3.83 -0.50 -8.06
CA SER A 113 3.66 -1.71 -8.85
C SER A 113 2.23 -2.22 -8.68
N TYR A 114 1.52 -2.43 -9.78
CA TYR A 114 0.11 -2.88 -9.78
C TYR A 114 -0.18 -3.98 -10.81
N ASN A 115 0.82 -4.38 -11.59
CA ASN A 115 0.69 -5.30 -12.73
C ASN A 115 1.39 -6.65 -12.53
N VAL A 116 1.89 -6.92 -11.32
CA VAL A 116 2.49 -8.22 -10.95
C VAL A 116 1.64 -8.90 -9.86
N HIS A 117 1.96 -10.14 -9.53
CA HIS A 117 1.25 -10.87 -8.46
C HIS A 117 1.61 -10.37 -7.07
N GLU A 118 2.88 -9.98 -6.89
CA GLU A 118 3.41 -9.44 -5.64
C GLU A 118 3.63 -7.94 -5.80
N ASN A 119 2.55 -7.17 -5.71
CA ASN A 119 2.61 -5.72 -5.85
C ASN A 119 3.13 -5.05 -4.58
N TYR A 120 3.97 -4.03 -4.79
CA TYR A 120 4.56 -3.19 -3.74
C TYR A 120 4.56 -1.72 -4.16
N ILE A 121 4.49 -0.87 -3.15
CA ILE A 121 4.47 0.59 -3.29
C ILE A 121 5.67 1.14 -2.53
N THR A 122 6.45 2.03 -3.14
CA THR A 122 7.55 2.72 -2.46
C THR A 122 7.11 4.13 -2.10
N ILE A 123 7.27 4.49 -0.84
CA ILE A 123 6.93 5.80 -0.29
C ILE A 123 8.20 6.62 0.01
N GLY A 124 8.07 7.93 -0.14
CA GLY A 124 9.15 8.92 -0.05
C GLY A 124 9.60 9.30 1.36
N ASP A 125 9.26 8.48 2.34
CA ASP A 125 9.67 8.64 3.72
C ASP A 125 10.00 7.29 4.34
N GLY A 126 10.90 7.29 5.32
CA GLY A 126 11.35 6.09 6.01
C GLY A 126 11.57 6.31 7.51
N ALA A 127 12.56 5.62 8.07
CA ALA A 127 12.80 5.59 9.51
C ALA A 127 13.03 6.99 10.12
N LYS A 128 13.62 7.95 9.38
CA LYS A 128 13.85 9.32 9.88
C LYS A 128 12.56 10.09 10.18
N LYS A 129 11.45 9.78 9.49
CA LYS A 129 10.13 10.34 9.82
C LYS A 129 9.36 9.51 10.85
N GLY A 130 9.97 8.45 11.38
CA GLY A 130 9.36 7.57 12.39
C GLY A 130 8.43 6.52 11.81
N ILE A 131 8.58 6.16 10.53
CA ILE A 131 7.90 5.01 9.93
C ILE A 131 8.55 3.72 10.47
N LYS A 132 7.72 2.76 10.90
CA LYS A 132 8.11 1.43 11.38
C LYS A 132 7.38 0.35 10.57
N ALA A 133 7.93 -0.86 10.57
CA ALA A 133 7.32 -2.00 9.89
C ALA A 133 5.96 -2.31 10.52
N ASP A 134 5.06 -2.92 9.75
CA ASP A 134 3.67 -3.22 10.13
C ASP A 134 2.80 -1.99 10.45
N MET A 135 3.19 -0.79 10.00
CA MET A 135 2.30 0.37 10.02
C MET A 135 1.31 0.32 8.85
N GLY A 136 0.06 0.70 9.10
CA GLY A 136 -0.96 0.79 8.08
C GLY A 136 -0.79 2.02 7.20
N VAL A 137 -0.94 1.85 5.88
CA VAL A 137 -0.90 2.93 4.89
C VAL A 137 -2.29 3.10 4.27
N ILE A 138 -2.80 4.32 4.31
CA ILE A 138 -4.13 4.69 3.84
C ILE A 138 -4.07 5.95 2.98
N ASN A 139 -5.16 6.25 2.28
CA ASN A 139 -5.41 7.56 1.69
C ASN A 139 -6.80 8.06 2.13
N SER A 140 -7.30 9.13 1.50
CA SER A 140 -8.62 9.69 1.82
C SER A 140 -9.80 8.78 1.49
N GLN A 141 -9.67 7.86 0.53
CA GLN A 141 -10.78 6.99 0.12
C GLN A 141 -10.72 5.60 0.78
N GLY A 142 -9.57 5.15 1.28
CA GLY A 142 -9.45 3.88 1.98
C GLY A 142 -8.03 3.36 2.20
N ILE A 143 -7.92 2.06 2.46
CA ILE A 143 -6.63 1.38 2.67
C ILE A 143 -5.83 1.26 1.37
N ILE A 144 -4.51 1.38 1.50
CA ILE A 144 -3.53 1.15 0.43
C ILE A 144 -2.68 -0.10 0.68
N GLY A 145 -2.21 -0.31 1.92
CA GLY A 145 -1.31 -1.43 2.21
C GLY A 145 -0.64 -1.35 3.58
N ILE A 146 0.35 -2.20 3.81
CA ILE A 146 1.07 -2.34 5.07
C ILE A 146 2.57 -2.12 4.82
N VAL A 147 3.24 -1.34 5.66
CA VAL A 147 4.69 -1.13 5.58
C VAL A 147 5.42 -2.45 5.85
N ASP A 148 6.33 -2.82 4.97
CA ASP A 148 7.12 -4.05 5.02
C ASP A 148 8.56 -3.73 5.43
N ASP A 149 9.33 -3.19 4.50
CA ASP A 149 10.74 -2.84 4.66
C ASP A 149 10.96 -1.34 4.72
N ILE A 150 11.96 -0.91 5.49
CA ILE A 150 12.26 0.51 5.71
C ILE A 150 13.75 0.78 5.56
N SER A 151 14.04 1.88 4.89
CA SER A 151 15.35 2.53 4.85
C SER A 151 15.29 3.88 5.61
N PRO A 152 16.41 4.60 5.79
CA PRO A 152 16.39 5.89 6.46
C PRO A 152 15.45 6.92 5.83
N ASN A 153 15.34 6.94 4.49
CA ASN A 153 14.59 7.96 3.74
C ASN A 153 13.37 7.41 2.97
N TYR A 154 13.28 6.09 2.77
CA TYR A 154 12.23 5.45 1.98
C TYR A 154 11.68 4.22 2.68
N ALA A 155 10.46 3.82 2.37
CA ALA A 155 9.89 2.56 2.82
C ALA A 155 9.12 1.86 1.70
N THR A 156 9.04 0.54 1.79
CA THR A 156 8.27 -0.32 0.90
C THR A 156 7.00 -0.76 1.62
N VAL A 157 5.89 -0.77 0.89
CA VAL A 157 4.56 -1.09 1.37
C VAL A 157 4.03 -2.25 0.56
N VAL A 158 3.61 -3.34 1.22
CA VAL A 158 2.85 -4.42 0.59
C VAL A 158 1.46 -3.88 0.27
N SER A 159 1.12 -3.84 -1.02
CA SER A 159 -0.18 -3.38 -1.50
C SER A 159 -1.31 -4.32 -1.05
N ILE A 160 -2.52 -3.79 -0.88
CA ILE A 160 -3.74 -4.62 -0.79
C ILE A 160 -3.93 -5.49 -2.04
N LEU A 161 -3.33 -5.10 -3.17
CA LEU A 161 -3.28 -5.88 -4.40
C LEU A 161 -2.09 -6.83 -4.44
N ASN A 162 -1.75 -7.46 -3.32
CA ASN A 162 -0.70 -8.48 -3.29
C ASN A 162 -1.34 -9.82 -2.94
N ILE A 163 -1.05 -10.89 -3.70
CA ILE A 163 -1.65 -12.21 -3.49
C ILE A 163 -1.32 -12.82 -2.13
N LYS A 164 -0.23 -12.37 -1.48
CA LYS A 164 0.17 -12.79 -0.13
C LYS A 164 -0.42 -11.91 0.96
N SER A 165 -0.99 -10.75 0.60
CA SER A 165 -1.59 -9.84 1.57
C SER A 165 -2.90 -10.40 2.10
N ARG A 166 -3.05 -10.38 3.43
CA ARG A 166 -4.27 -10.78 4.11
C ARG A 166 -4.59 -9.75 5.17
N ILE A 167 -5.72 -9.06 5.01
CA ILE A 167 -6.14 -7.99 5.92
C ILE A 167 -7.48 -8.35 6.53
N ASN A 168 -7.61 -8.16 7.83
CA ASN A 168 -8.87 -8.36 8.52
C ASN A 168 -9.86 -7.23 8.18
N ALA A 169 -10.99 -7.60 7.60
CA ALA A 169 -12.03 -6.66 7.20
C ALA A 169 -13.41 -7.16 7.62
N LYS A 170 -14.35 -6.23 7.74
CA LYS A 170 -15.72 -6.52 8.15
C LYS A 170 -16.74 -5.78 7.31
N ILE A 171 -17.95 -6.30 7.30
CA ILE A 171 -19.11 -5.62 6.71
C ILE A 171 -19.58 -4.55 7.70
N LYS A 172 -19.58 -3.28 7.27
CA LYS A 172 -19.86 -2.12 8.13
C LYS A 172 -21.21 -2.23 8.86
N LYS A 173 -22.21 -2.83 8.22
CA LYS A 173 -23.57 -2.94 8.74
C LYS A 173 -23.73 -4.03 9.81
N SER A 174 -23.05 -5.16 9.66
CA SER A 174 -23.33 -6.37 10.43
C SER A 174 -22.18 -6.81 11.33
N ASN A 175 -21.03 -6.11 11.31
CA ASN A 175 -19.82 -6.46 12.06
C ASN A 175 -19.34 -7.91 11.86
N HIS A 176 -19.75 -8.57 10.78
CA HIS A 176 -19.22 -9.88 10.42
C HIS A 176 -17.87 -9.71 9.75
N PHE A 177 -16.89 -10.47 10.22
CA PHE A 177 -15.51 -10.43 9.78
C PHE A 177 -15.26 -11.38 8.62
N GLY A 178 -14.20 -11.09 7.86
CA GLY A 178 -13.63 -11.94 6.83
C GLY A 178 -12.18 -11.56 6.56
N SER A 179 -11.51 -12.39 5.76
CA SER A 179 -10.14 -12.13 5.29
C SER A 179 -10.18 -11.46 3.92
N LEU A 180 -9.66 -10.25 3.83
CA LEU A 180 -9.48 -9.55 2.55
C LEU A 180 -8.25 -10.10 1.85
N ILE A 181 -8.42 -10.56 0.61
CA ILE A 181 -7.36 -11.10 -0.24
C ILE A 181 -7.49 -10.54 -1.66
N TRP A 182 -6.43 -10.64 -2.44
CA TRP A 182 -6.44 -10.32 -3.87
C TRP A 182 -6.14 -11.55 -4.72
N ASN A 183 -6.95 -11.79 -5.75
CA ASN A 183 -6.82 -12.96 -6.63
C ASN A 183 -5.88 -12.77 -7.84
N GLY A 184 -5.21 -11.62 -7.97
CA GLY A 184 -4.28 -11.36 -9.07
C GLY A 184 -4.93 -10.93 -10.39
N LYS A 185 -6.26 -10.83 -10.49
CA LYS A 185 -6.95 -10.68 -11.78
C LYS A 185 -7.23 -9.23 -12.18
N SER A 186 -7.59 -8.38 -11.23
CA SER A 186 -8.02 -7.01 -11.51
C SER A 186 -7.60 -6.06 -10.40
N THR A 187 -7.08 -4.90 -10.76
CA THR A 187 -6.64 -3.85 -9.82
C THR A 187 -7.80 -3.13 -9.13
N GLY A 188 -9.03 -3.23 -9.65
CA GLY A 188 -10.21 -2.58 -9.09
C GLY A 188 -11.03 -3.47 -8.14
N PHE A 189 -10.66 -4.73 -7.98
CA PHE A 189 -11.43 -5.70 -7.19
C PHE A 189 -10.56 -6.53 -6.25
N VAL A 190 -11.05 -6.70 -5.04
CA VAL A 190 -10.50 -7.60 -4.01
C VAL A 190 -11.59 -8.54 -3.52
N GLN A 191 -11.22 -9.61 -2.84
CA GLN A 191 -12.16 -10.63 -2.37
C GLN A 191 -12.16 -10.66 -0.84
N LEU A 192 -13.34 -10.60 -0.23
CA LEU A 192 -13.52 -10.88 1.19
C LEU A 192 -14.00 -12.32 1.32
N ILE A 193 -13.14 -13.18 1.86
CA ILE A 193 -13.43 -14.60 2.09
C ILE A 193 -13.71 -14.88 3.57
N ASP A 194 -14.12 -16.11 3.87
CA ASP A 194 -14.38 -16.60 5.23
C ASP A 194 -15.50 -15.84 5.97
N VAL A 195 -16.43 -15.24 5.23
CA VAL A 195 -17.56 -14.52 5.82
C VAL A 195 -18.67 -15.53 6.20
N PRO A 196 -19.12 -15.57 7.46
CA PRO A 196 -20.17 -16.49 7.90
C PRO A 196 -21.48 -16.32 7.13
N ARG A 197 -22.17 -17.43 6.86
CA ARG A 197 -23.46 -17.43 6.15
C ARG A 197 -24.59 -16.73 6.89
N LEU A 198 -24.49 -16.63 8.21
CA LEU A 198 -25.42 -15.90 9.05
C LEU A 198 -25.29 -14.38 8.86
N ALA A 199 -24.21 -13.91 8.22
CA ALA A 199 -24.03 -12.50 7.91
C ALA A 199 -25.11 -12.04 6.92
N SER A 200 -25.85 -10.98 7.29
CA SER A 200 -26.69 -10.29 6.33
C SER A 200 -25.81 -9.53 5.33
N VAL A 201 -25.66 -10.10 4.12
CA VAL A 201 -24.87 -9.54 3.02
C VAL A 201 -25.78 -9.07 1.88
N ARG A 202 -25.55 -7.85 1.39
CA ARG A 202 -26.23 -7.31 0.21
C ARG A 202 -25.24 -6.66 -0.74
N LYS A 203 -25.53 -6.74 -2.04
CA LYS A 203 -24.77 -5.98 -3.05
C LYS A 203 -24.87 -4.49 -2.73
N GLY A 204 -23.73 -3.80 -2.77
CA GLY A 204 -23.60 -2.38 -2.41
C GLY A 204 -23.23 -2.12 -0.95
N ASP A 205 -23.25 -3.12 -0.06
CA ASP A 205 -22.79 -2.91 1.32
C ASP A 205 -21.31 -2.53 1.36
N THR A 206 -20.96 -1.63 2.30
CA THR A 206 -19.59 -1.15 2.48
C THR A 206 -18.77 -2.09 3.35
N ILE A 207 -17.55 -2.36 2.91
CA ILE A 207 -16.53 -3.11 3.63
C ILE A 207 -15.52 -2.15 4.24
N VAL A 208 -15.16 -2.39 5.50
CA VAL A 208 -14.23 -1.57 6.28
C VAL A 208 -13.23 -2.45 7.04
N THR A 209 -12.17 -1.87 7.59
CA THR A 209 -11.24 -2.60 8.48
C THR A 209 -11.95 -3.10 9.72
N GLY A 210 -11.59 -4.31 10.14
CA GLY A 210 -12.19 -4.95 11.30
C GLY A 210 -11.64 -4.48 12.64
N GLY A 211 -10.45 -3.88 12.70
CA GLY A 211 -9.80 -3.47 13.95
C GLY A 211 -9.26 -4.62 14.81
N GLN A 212 -9.43 -5.88 14.39
CA GLN A 212 -8.82 -7.03 15.06
C GLN A 212 -7.29 -7.11 14.85
N SER A 213 -6.76 -6.36 13.89
CA SER A 213 -5.32 -6.25 13.66
C SER A 213 -4.83 -4.90 14.16
N VAL A 214 -3.71 -4.94 14.88
CA VAL A 214 -3.01 -3.77 15.43
C VAL A 214 -2.47 -2.83 14.34
N ILE A 215 -2.49 -3.28 13.08
CA ILE A 215 -1.94 -2.58 11.91
C ILE A 215 -2.86 -1.44 11.45
N PHE A 216 -4.17 -1.69 11.43
CA PHE A 216 -5.16 -0.71 10.97
C PHE A 216 -6.17 -0.42 12.06
N PRO A 217 -6.48 0.86 12.33
CA PRO A 217 -7.62 1.20 13.17
C PRO A 217 -8.91 0.67 12.54
N GLU A 218 -9.93 0.52 13.35
CA GLU A 218 -11.24 0.08 12.92
C GLU A 218 -11.92 1.10 12.00
N ASN A 219 -12.76 0.63 11.07
CA ASN A 219 -13.65 1.46 10.24
C ASN A 219 -12.99 2.32 9.15
N ILE A 220 -11.79 1.97 8.68
CA ILE A 220 -11.23 2.53 7.44
C ILE A 220 -11.91 1.87 6.25
N ASN A 221 -12.32 2.69 5.27
CA ASN A 221 -13.00 2.21 4.07
C ASN A 221 -12.10 1.33 3.18
N ILE A 222 -12.71 0.34 2.53
CA ILE A 222 -12.05 -0.50 1.52
C ILE A 222 -12.80 -0.42 0.20
N GLY A 223 -14.12 -0.68 0.22
CA GLY A 223 -14.92 -0.74 -0.99
C GLY A 223 -16.36 -1.19 -0.76
N THR A 224 -17.05 -1.53 -1.85
CA THR A 224 -18.44 -2.04 -1.84
C THR A 224 -18.57 -3.41 -2.46
N ILE A 225 -19.49 -4.23 -1.94
CA ILE A 225 -19.79 -5.55 -2.51
C ILE A 225 -20.39 -5.40 -3.93
N ASP A 226 -19.73 -6.00 -4.92
CA ASP A 226 -20.19 -6.07 -6.31
C ASP A 226 -20.90 -7.40 -6.60
N LYS A 227 -20.34 -8.52 -6.16
CA LYS A 227 -20.88 -9.88 -6.34
C LYS A 227 -20.71 -10.70 -5.08
N ILE A 228 -21.61 -11.65 -4.89
CA ILE A 228 -21.65 -12.57 -3.75
C ILE A 228 -21.58 -13.98 -4.30
N PHE A 229 -20.63 -14.76 -3.82
CA PHE A 229 -20.45 -16.16 -4.13
C PHE A 229 -20.53 -16.97 -2.84
N ILE A 230 -20.94 -18.22 -2.97
CA ILE A 230 -20.90 -19.20 -1.88
C ILE A 230 -19.84 -20.22 -2.26
N ASP A 231 -18.88 -20.43 -1.37
CA ASP A 231 -17.92 -21.51 -1.56
C ASP A 231 -18.63 -22.86 -1.32
N PRO A 232 -18.68 -23.76 -2.31
CA PRO A 232 -19.36 -25.04 -2.17
C PRO A 232 -18.67 -25.98 -1.16
N LYS A 233 -17.39 -25.75 -0.82
CA LYS A 233 -16.64 -26.60 0.11
C LYS A 233 -16.81 -26.17 1.56
N THR A 234 -16.67 -24.88 1.83
CA THR A 234 -16.66 -24.33 3.19
C THR A 234 -18.02 -23.77 3.61
N ASN A 235 -18.93 -23.57 2.65
CA ASN A 235 -20.23 -22.93 2.83
C ASN A 235 -20.14 -21.48 3.37
N TYR A 236 -18.95 -20.85 3.28
CA TYR A 236 -18.76 -19.44 3.56
C TYR A 236 -19.09 -18.56 2.35
N TYR A 237 -19.38 -17.29 2.61
CA TYR A 237 -19.49 -16.30 1.56
C TYR A 237 -18.10 -15.85 1.09
N THR A 238 -17.94 -15.77 -0.22
CA THR A 238 -16.85 -15.05 -0.89
C THR A 238 -17.46 -13.84 -1.57
N LEU A 239 -17.09 -12.65 -1.12
CA LEU A 239 -17.63 -11.39 -1.62
C LEU A 239 -16.60 -10.75 -2.54
N ASN A 240 -16.98 -10.45 -3.78
CA ASN A 240 -16.17 -9.64 -4.66
C ASN A 240 -16.44 -8.17 -4.35
N VAL A 241 -15.41 -7.45 -3.92
CA VAL A 241 -15.48 -6.07 -3.42
C VAL A 241 -14.81 -5.17 -4.44
N ARG A 242 -15.56 -4.17 -4.93
CA ARG A 242 -15.03 -3.08 -5.75
C ARG A 242 -14.37 -2.06 -4.84
N LEU A 243 -13.10 -1.78 -5.06
CA LEU A 243 -12.34 -0.81 -4.28
C LEU A 243 -12.86 0.62 -4.51
N PHE A 244 -12.80 1.45 -3.47
CA PHE A 244 -12.98 2.90 -3.63
C PHE A 244 -11.74 3.58 -4.18
N ASN A 245 -10.57 3.01 -3.87
CA ASN A 245 -9.28 3.50 -4.32
C ASN A 245 -9.00 3.08 -5.76
N ASP A 246 -8.51 4.03 -6.56
CA ASP A 246 -7.79 3.71 -7.78
C ASP A 246 -6.34 3.36 -7.43
N MET A 247 -6.08 2.07 -7.29
CA MET A 247 -4.76 1.55 -6.94
C MET A 247 -3.71 1.72 -8.05
N THR A 248 -4.10 2.18 -9.25
CA THR A 248 -3.14 2.44 -10.34
C THR A 248 -2.56 3.85 -10.29
N ASN A 249 -3.29 4.79 -9.69
CA ASN A 249 -2.92 6.20 -9.60
C ASN A 249 -2.92 6.67 -8.13
N LEU A 250 -1.81 6.38 -7.44
CA LEU A 250 -1.61 6.78 -6.06
C LEU A 250 -0.64 7.97 -6.00
N GLY A 251 -1.09 9.08 -5.40
CA GLY A 251 -0.28 10.26 -5.15
C GLY A 251 0.19 10.33 -3.70
N HIS A 252 -0.54 11.06 -2.87
CA HIS A 252 -0.25 11.21 -1.44
C HIS A 252 -0.92 10.11 -0.62
N VAL A 253 -0.20 9.62 0.38
CA VAL A 253 -0.67 8.60 1.32
C VAL A 253 -0.31 8.97 2.76
N TYR A 254 -1.01 8.35 3.68
CA TYR A 254 -0.89 8.56 5.11
C TYR A 254 -0.47 7.26 5.78
N VAL A 255 0.61 7.31 6.55
CA VAL A 255 1.05 6.19 7.39
C VAL A 255 0.51 6.42 8.80
N ILE A 256 -0.22 5.42 9.31
CA ILE A 256 -0.82 5.46 10.64
C ILE A 256 0.11 4.77 11.63
N LYS A 257 0.49 5.49 12.68
CA LYS A 257 1.21 4.92 13.82
C LYS A 257 0.22 4.20 14.72
N SER A 258 0.52 2.95 15.06
CA SER A 258 -0.22 2.21 16.07
C SER A 258 0.40 2.45 17.45
N LYS A 259 -0.31 3.16 18.34
CA LYS A 259 0.17 3.51 19.69
C LYS A 259 0.28 2.30 20.61
N ASP A 260 -0.72 1.43 20.57
CA ASP A 260 -0.86 0.35 21.54
C ASP A 260 -0.14 -0.94 21.09
N ARG A 261 0.58 -0.89 19.96
CA ARG A 261 1.19 -2.07 19.34
C ARG A 261 2.22 -2.74 20.22
N GLU A 262 3.11 -1.96 20.82
CA GLU A 262 4.19 -2.52 21.63
C GLU A 262 3.63 -3.16 22.91
N GLU A 263 2.57 -2.60 23.48
CA GLU A 263 1.88 -3.17 24.65
C GLU A 263 1.11 -4.46 24.31
N LEU A 264 0.34 -4.47 23.22
CA LEU A 264 -0.42 -5.64 22.76
C LEU A 264 0.49 -6.82 22.40
N ILE A 265 1.59 -6.59 21.67
CA ILE A 265 2.56 -7.63 21.33
C ILE A 265 3.19 -8.21 22.60
N ASN A 266 3.55 -7.35 23.57
CA ASN A 266 4.12 -7.82 24.83
C ASN A 266 3.13 -8.66 25.65
N LEU A 267 1.82 -8.36 25.57
CA LEU A 267 0.78 -9.13 26.25
C LEU A 267 0.51 -10.48 25.55
N GLU A 268 0.40 -10.49 24.23
CA GLU A 268 0.20 -11.72 23.44
C GLU A 268 1.38 -12.69 23.56
N ASN A 269 2.61 -12.18 23.60
CA ASN A 269 3.80 -13.01 23.79
C ASN A 269 3.82 -13.68 25.17
N LYS A 270 3.39 -12.99 26.22
CA LYS A 270 3.27 -13.58 27.57
C LYS A 270 2.30 -14.77 27.62
N GLN A 271 1.25 -14.76 26.81
CA GLN A 271 0.29 -15.87 26.74
C GLN A 271 0.77 -17.07 25.89
N LYS A 272 1.75 -16.86 25.00
CA LYS A 272 2.32 -17.95 24.17
C LYS A 272 3.44 -18.71 24.87
N ASP A 273 4.06 -18.08 25.88
CA ASP A 273 5.14 -18.66 26.67
C ASP A 273 4.64 -19.40 27.94
N GLU A 274 3.32 -19.42 28.17
CA GLU A 274 2.60 -20.27 29.16
C GLU A 274 1.99 -21.52 28.49
#